data_AF-A0A8T3MP34-F1
#
_entry.id   AF-A0A8T3MP34-F1
#
_cell.length_a   1.000
_cell.length_b   1.000
_cell.length_c   1.000
_cell.angle_alpha   90.00
_cell.angle_beta   90.00
_cell.angle_gamma   90.00
#
_symmetry.space_group_name_H-M   'P 1'
#
loop_
_entity.id
_entity.type
_entity.pdbx_description
1 polymer ?
#
loop_
_entity_poly.entity_id
_entity_poly.type
_entity_poly.pdbx_seq_one_letter_code
_entity_poly.pdbx_strand_id
1 'polypeptide(L)'
;MSVRIGVVVFPGSNCDRDTARALSVAGAAPVELWHASTDLDGTAAVVLPGGFAYGDYLRAGVIARFSPVMRSIALFAADGGLVLGICNGFQVLAEAGLV
;
A
#
# COMPACT_ATOMS: atom_id res chain seq x y z
N MET A 1 13.15 17.11 -9.51
CA MET A 1 12.15 16.07 -9.84
C MET A 1 11.46 15.66 -8.55
N SER A 2 10.14 15.51 -8.55
CA SER A 2 9.40 15.03 -7.38
C SER A 2 9.51 13.50 -7.26
N VAL A 3 9.68 13.00 -6.04
CA VAL A 3 9.84 11.56 -5.75
C VAL A 3 8.49 10.87 -5.89
N ARG A 4 8.42 9.80 -6.68
CA ARG A 4 7.20 9.01 -6.88
C ARG A 4 6.98 8.04 -5.71
N ILE A 5 5.80 8.07 -5.09
CA ILE A 5 5.46 7.18 -3.98
C ILE A 5 4.13 6.48 -4.29
N GLY A 6 4.14 5.15 -4.25
CA GLY A 6 2.96 4.34 -4.50
C GLY A 6 2.00 4.36 -3.33
N VAL A 7 0.70 4.51 -3.57
CA VAL A 7 -0.37 4.38 -2.59
C VAL A 7 -1.27 3.23 -3.04
N VAL A 8 -1.31 2.16 -2.24
CA VAL A 8 -2.06 0.96 -2.61
C VAL A 8 -3.56 1.20 -2.41
N VAL A 9 -4.37 0.83 -3.40
CA VAL A 9 -5.83 0.88 -3.31
C VAL A 9 -6.37 -0.54 -3.31
N PHE A 10 -6.89 -0.95 -2.15
CA PHE A 10 -7.68 -2.18 -2.02
C PHE A 10 -9.18 -1.87 -2.12
N PRO A 11 -10.01 -2.83 -2.56
CA PRO A 11 -11.45 -2.72 -2.39
C PRO A 11 -11.77 -2.50 -0.92
N GLY A 12 -12.47 -1.41 -0.56
CA GLY A 12 -12.79 -1.08 0.84
C GLY A 12 -11.74 -0.23 1.59
N SER A 13 -10.58 0.06 0.99
CA SER A 13 -9.72 1.15 1.46
C SER A 13 -10.50 2.48 1.43
N ASN A 14 -10.24 3.36 2.40
CA ASN A 14 -10.94 4.65 2.49
C ASN A 14 -10.03 5.84 2.83
N CYS A 15 -8.76 5.60 3.17
CA CYS A 15 -7.76 6.65 3.42
C CYS A 15 -6.68 6.72 2.33
N ASP A 16 -6.91 6.12 1.16
CA ASP A 16 -5.99 6.20 0.01
C ASP A 16 -5.81 7.65 -0.48
N ARG A 17 -6.91 8.39 -0.66
CA ARG A 17 -6.90 9.80 -1.06
C ARG A 17 -6.27 10.70 -0.01
N ASP A 18 -6.52 10.43 1.27
CA ASP A 18 -5.90 11.17 2.38
C ASP A 18 -4.39 10.97 2.39
N THR A 19 -3.95 9.71 2.18
CA THR A 19 -2.54 9.36 2.07
C THR A 19 -1.90 10.05 0.86
N ALA A 20 -2.53 9.97 -0.32
CA ALA A 20 -2.06 10.65 -1.53
C ALA A 20 -1.97 12.17 -1.31
N ARG A 21 -2.97 12.78 -0.67
CA ARG A 21 -2.98 14.21 -0.34
C ARG A 21 -1.82 14.58 0.58
N ALA A 22 -1.56 13.80 1.64
CA ALA A 22 -0.47 14.03 2.57
C ALA A 22 0.89 13.95 1.88
N LEU A 23 1.10 12.97 1.00
CA LEU A 23 2.31 12.84 0.19
C LEU A 23 2.51 14.05 -0.74
N SER A 24 1.44 14.52 -1.39
CA SER A 24 1.50 15.74 -2.22
C SER A 24 1.85 16.98 -1.41
N VAL A 25 1.31 17.15 -0.19
CA VAL A 25 1.70 18.26 0.72
C VAL A 25 3.19 18.18 1.07
N ALA A 26 3.71 16.97 1.27
CA ALA A 26 5.13 16.74 1.57
C ALA A 26 6.07 16.88 0.35
N GLY A 27 5.54 17.21 -0.84
CA GLY A 27 6.32 17.43 -2.06
C GLY A 27 6.60 16.18 -2.90
N ALA A 28 6.02 15.04 -2.55
CA ALA A 28 6.09 13.82 -3.35
C ALA A 28 5.01 13.78 -4.45
N ALA A 29 5.19 12.87 -5.41
CA ALA A 29 4.24 12.58 -6.47
C ALA A 29 3.55 11.24 -6.16
N PRO A 30 2.35 11.24 -5.56
CA PRO A 30 1.64 10.00 -5.27
C PRO A 30 1.19 9.31 -6.56
N VAL A 31 1.29 7.98 -6.58
CA VAL A 31 0.87 7.12 -7.69
C VAL A 31 -0.09 6.08 -7.13
N GLU A 32 -1.27 5.96 -7.71
CA GLU A 32 -2.22 4.93 -7.29
C GLU A 32 -1.76 3.55 -7.76
N LEU A 33 -1.66 2.60 -6.84
CA LEU A 33 -1.32 1.20 -7.12
C LEU A 33 -2.53 0.32 -6.86
N TRP A 34 -3.20 -0.09 -7.94
CA TRP A 34 -4.38 -0.96 -7.84
C TRP A 34 -4.01 -2.33 -7.29
N HIS A 35 -4.79 -2.86 -6.34
CA HIS A 35 -4.46 -4.12 -5.66
C HIS A 35 -4.23 -5.33 -6.59
N ALA A 36 -4.90 -5.35 -7.76
CA ALA A 36 -4.77 -6.42 -8.74
C ALA A 36 -3.58 -6.25 -9.70
N SER A 37 -2.90 -5.10 -9.68
CA SER A 37 -1.68 -4.86 -10.45
C SER A 37 -0.48 -5.57 -9.83
N THR A 38 0.52 -5.91 -10.64
CA THR A 38 1.85 -6.32 -10.18
C THR A 38 2.91 -5.25 -10.43
N ASP A 39 2.56 -4.17 -11.14
CA ASP A 39 3.46 -3.05 -11.40
C ASP A 39 3.40 -2.05 -10.26
N LEU A 40 4.56 -1.68 -9.72
CA LEU A 40 4.73 -0.62 -8.71
C LEU A 40 5.05 0.73 -9.34
N ASP A 41 5.04 0.82 -10.67
CA ASP A 41 5.15 2.02 -11.49
C ASP A 41 6.37 2.86 -11.11
N GLY A 42 7.54 2.21 -11.00
CA GLY A 42 8.82 2.86 -10.72
C GLY A 42 8.84 3.74 -9.46
N THR A 43 8.00 3.43 -8.47
CA THR A 43 7.92 4.20 -7.23
C THR A 43 9.15 3.96 -6.34
N ALA A 44 9.60 5.01 -5.66
CA ALA A 44 10.74 4.96 -4.76
C ALA A 44 10.38 4.43 -3.36
N ALA A 45 9.09 4.44 -3.02
CA ALA A 45 8.53 3.91 -1.79
C ALA A 45 7.04 3.54 -2.01
N VAL A 46 6.50 2.67 -1.16
CA VAL A 46 5.10 2.24 -1.19
C VAL A 46 4.44 2.47 0.17
N VAL A 47 3.21 2.97 0.16
CA VAL A 47 2.36 3.15 1.34
C VAL A 47 1.09 2.31 1.19
N LEU A 48 0.81 1.47 2.18
CA LEU A 48 -0.49 0.84 2.35
C LEU A 48 -1.31 1.74 3.28
N PRO A 49 -2.40 2.35 2.78
CA PRO A 49 -3.19 3.31 3.56
C PRO A 49 -4.07 2.60 4.60
N GLY A 50 -4.69 3.40 5.48
CA GLY A 50 -5.74 2.93 6.38
C GLY A 50 -7.07 2.63 5.69
N GLY A 51 -7.99 2.04 6.45
CA GLY A 51 -9.37 1.78 6.02
C GLY A 51 -9.87 0.41 6.47
N PHE A 52 -10.68 -0.23 5.61
CA PHE A 52 -11.27 -1.54 5.87
C PHE A 52 -11.14 -2.37 4.60
N ALA A 53 -9.91 -2.74 4.21
CA ALA A 53 -9.68 -3.52 3.00
C ALA A 53 -10.51 -4.82 3.05
N TYR A 54 -11.30 -5.05 2.01
CA TYR A 54 -12.30 -6.12 1.91
C TYR A 54 -13.31 -6.14 3.08
N GLY A 55 -13.61 -4.97 3.65
CA GLY A 55 -14.53 -4.82 4.78
C GLY A 55 -14.06 -5.48 6.07
N ASP A 56 -12.79 -5.90 6.14
CA ASP A 56 -12.25 -6.73 7.23
C ASP A 56 -13.10 -7.98 7.54
N TYR A 57 -13.84 -8.51 6.53
CA TYR A 57 -14.91 -9.48 6.73
C TYR A 57 -14.50 -10.79 7.41
N LEU A 58 -13.26 -11.25 7.21
CA LEU A 58 -12.73 -12.43 7.91
C LEU A 58 -11.92 -12.02 9.15
N ARG A 59 -10.95 -11.14 8.95
CA ARG A 59 -10.09 -10.51 9.95
C ARG A 59 -9.45 -9.30 9.28
N ALA A 60 -9.07 -8.30 10.07
CA ALA A 60 -8.52 -7.08 9.52
C ALA A 60 -7.28 -7.34 8.63
N GLY A 61 -7.33 -6.87 7.38
CA GLY A 61 -6.24 -6.99 6.40
C GLY A 61 -5.94 -8.40 5.86
N VAL A 62 -6.54 -9.48 6.40
CA VAL A 62 -6.16 -10.86 6.03
C VAL A 62 -6.46 -11.20 4.57
N ILE A 63 -7.57 -10.68 4.03
CA ILE A 63 -7.96 -10.94 2.63
C ILE A 63 -7.05 -10.13 1.69
N ALA A 64 -6.73 -8.89 2.07
CA ALA A 64 -5.93 -7.98 1.25
C ALA A 64 -4.52 -8.51 0.97
N ARG A 65 -3.93 -9.28 1.89
CA ARG A 65 -2.60 -9.87 1.75
C ARG A 65 -2.43 -10.75 0.50
N PHE A 66 -3.53 -11.32 0.00
CA PHE A 66 -3.52 -12.20 -1.18
C PHE A 66 -3.58 -11.42 -2.52
N SER A 67 -3.70 -10.10 -2.46
CA SER A 67 -3.78 -9.27 -3.66
C SER A 67 -2.48 -9.35 -4.48
N PRO A 68 -2.55 -9.39 -5.83
CA PRO A 68 -1.37 -9.43 -6.69
C PRO A 68 -0.28 -8.41 -6.36
N VAL A 69 -0.64 -7.16 -6.01
CA VAL A 69 0.30 -6.09 -5.67
C VAL A 69 1.19 -6.44 -4.47
N MET A 70 0.67 -7.22 -3.52
CA MET A 70 1.41 -7.61 -2.32
C MET A 70 2.61 -8.49 -2.63
N ARG A 71 2.56 -9.29 -3.71
CA ARG A 71 3.72 -10.06 -4.17
C ARG A 71 4.85 -9.14 -4.63
N SER A 72 4.51 -8.11 -5.39
CA SER A 72 5.48 -7.11 -5.85
C SER A 72 6.03 -6.29 -4.69
N ILE A 73 5.18 -5.91 -3.72
CA ILE A 73 5.60 -5.17 -2.52
C ILE A 73 6.56 -6.01 -1.67
N ALA A 74 6.31 -7.31 -1.50
CA ALA A 74 7.20 -8.19 -0.75
C ALA A 74 8.59 -8.30 -1.41
N LEU A 75 8.65 -8.42 -2.74
CA LEU A 75 9.90 -8.42 -3.50
C LEU A 75 10.62 -7.06 -3.39
N PHE A 76 9.88 -5.96 -3.53
CA PHE A 76 10.40 -4.61 -3.39
C PHE A 76 10.99 -4.35 -2.01
N ALA A 77 10.31 -4.77 -0.94
CA ALA A 77 10.83 -4.67 0.43
C ALA A 77 12.10 -5.53 0.64
N ALA A 78 12.12 -6.73 0.07
CA ALA A 78 13.30 -7.62 0.14
C ALA A 78 14.53 -7.04 -0.57
N ASP A 79 14.33 -6.21 -1.59
CA ASP A 79 15.39 -5.46 -2.30
C ASP A 79 15.78 -4.15 -1.60
N GLY A 80 15.29 -3.91 -0.38
CA GLY A 80 15.58 -2.71 0.41
C GLY A 80 14.67 -1.51 0.11
N GLY A 81 13.60 -1.71 -0.66
CA GLY A 81 12.57 -0.72 -0.91
C GLY A 81 11.83 -0.31 0.37
N LEU A 82 11.44 0.96 0.46
CA LEU A 82 10.74 1.50 1.63
C LEU A 82 9.24 1.23 1.56
N VAL A 83 8.71 0.52 2.56
CA VAL A 83 7.27 0.22 2.67
C VAL A 83 6.72 0.73 4.00
N LEU A 84 5.62 1.47 3.97
CA LEU A 84 4.92 1.99 5.13
C LEU A 84 3.48 1.45 5.18
N GLY A 85 3.08 0.86 6.30
CA GLY A 85 1.69 0.48 6.55
C GLY A 85 1.05 1.37 7.62
N ILE A 86 -0.12 1.95 7.33
CA ILE A 86 -0.85 2.83 8.26
C ILE A 86 -2.15 2.16 8.68
N CYS A 87 -2.38 1.95 9.98
CA CYS A 87 -3.61 1.35 10.52
C CYS A 87 -3.94 0.00 9.83
N ASN A 88 -4.95 -0.06 8.96
CA ASN A 88 -5.27 -1.25 8.18
C ASN A 88 -4.12 -1.69 7.27
N GLY A 89 -3.37 -0.75 6.70
CA GLY A 89 -2.16 -1.07 5.95
C GLY A 89 -1.10 -1.80 6.78
N PHE A 90 -0.92 -1.44 8.05
CA PHE A 90 -0.04 -2.19 8.97
C PHE A 90 -0.56 -3.62 9.20
N GLN A 91 -1.88 -3.77 9.39
CA GLN A 91 -2.51 -5.08 9.55
C GLN A 91 -2.30 -5.96 8.30
N VAL A 92 -2.43 -5.39 7.09
CA VAL A 92 -2.11 -6.11 5.84
C VAL A 92 -0.65 -6.56 5.82
N LEU A 93 0.31 -5.70 6.19
CA LEU A 93 1.73 -6.05 6.24
C LEU A 93 2.01 -7.17 7.25
N ALA A 94 1.40 -7.12 8.44
CA ALA A 94 1.53 -8.15 9.46
C ALA A 94 0.98 -9.49 8.97
N GLU A 95 -0.20 -9.48 8.34
CA GLU A 95 -0.79 -10.68 7.74
C GLU A 95 0.07 -11.24 6.60
N ALA A 96 0.78 -10.38 5.86
CA ALA A 96 1.73 -10.77 4.83
C ALA A 96 3.10 -11.24 5.37
N GLY A 97 3.34 -11.15 6.68
CA GLY A 97 4.60 -11.53 7.31
C GLY A 97 5.75 -10.56 7.01
N LEU A 98 5.44 -9.28 6.77
CA LEU A 98 6.42 -8.24 6.44
C LEU A 98 6.82 -7.37 7.65
N VAL A 99 6.17 -7.54 8.80
CA VAL A 99 6.43 -6.88 10.09
C VAL A 99 6.11 -7.80 11.27
#